data_AF-A0A401NHM6-F1
#
_entry.id   AF-A0A401NHM6-F1
#
_cell.length_a   1.000
_cell.length_b   1.000
_cell.length_c   1.000
_cell.angle_alpha   90.00
_cell.angle_beta   90.00
_cell.angle_gamma   90.00
#
_symmetry.space_group_name_H-M   'P 1'
#
loop_
_entity.id
_entity.type
_entity.pdbx_description
1 polymer ?
#
loop_
_entity_poly.entity_id
_entity_poly.type
_entity_poly.pdbx_seq_one_letter_code
_entity_poly.pdbx_strand_id
1 'polypeptide(L)'
;MDLRAKLQTQHLWELFCTVELRLIPVLAVMENYRIHVNKEDLVRTSELLGVRQKQLEQEAHHVAGEQFLLTSSNQLRQILFDKLRLHLLCVKKKLPRTDLQQQQSTSEAVVSLSSPGWVGASTSFLK
;
A
#
# COMPACT_ATOMS: atom_id res chain seq x y z
N MET A 1 -27.62 -20.55 -25.93
CA MET A 1 -26.52 -19.69 -26.43
C MET A 1 -25.25 -20.52 -26.40
N ASP A 2 -24.70 -20.85 -27.56
CA ASP A 2 -23.60 -21.80 -27.67
C ASP A 2 -22.25 -21.09 -27.42
N LEU A 3 -21.61 -21.35 -26.28
CA LEU A 3 -20.42 -20.61 -25.81
C LEU A 3 -19.21 -20.87 -26.72
N ARG A 4 -19.10 -22.11 -27.22
CA ARG A 4 -18.09 -22.51 -28.19
C ARG A 4 -18.17 -21.69 -29.49
N ALA A 5 -19.38 -21.50 -30.01
CA ALA A 5 -19.58 -20.71 -31.23
C ALA A 5 -19.12 -19.26 -31.03
N LYS A 6 -19.41 -18.66 -29.86
CA LYS A 6 -18.94 -17.31 -29.53
C LYS A 6 -17.42 -17.20 -29.47
N LEU A 7 -16.75 -18.16 -28.82
CA LEU A 7 -15.29 -18.19 -28.73
C LEU A 7 -14.62 -18.36 -30.10
N GLN A 8 -15.24 -19.11 -31.00
CA GLN A 8 -14.78 -19.24 -32.38
C GLN A 8 -14.98 -17.95 -33.18
N THR A 9 -16.12 -17.28 -33.05
CA THR A 9 -16.36 -15.98 -33.72
C THR A 9 -15.41 -14.87 -33.24
N GLN A 10 -14.86 -15.00 -32.04
CA GLN A 10 -13.91 -14.04 -31.46
C GLN A 10 -12.45 -14.48 -31.62
N HIS A 11 -12.18 -15.58 -32.34
CA HIS A 11 -10.84 -16.17 -32.51
C HIS A 11 -10.11 -16.53 -31.20
N LEU A 12 -10.86 -16.73 -30.10
CA LEU A 12 -10.32 -17.08 -28.77
C LEU A 12 -10.27 -18.60 -28.54
N TRP A 13 -10.78 -19.38 -29.49
CA TRP A 13 -10.88 -20.83 -29.35
C TRP A 13 -9.52 -21.51 -29.14
N GLU A 14 -8.48 -21.06 -29.84
CA GLU A 14 -7.14 -21.63 -29.71
C GLU A 14 -6.51 -21.29 -28.35
N LEU A 15 -6.62 -20.05 -27.88
CA LEU A 15 -6.17 -19.63 -26.54
C LEU A 15 -6.87 -20.44 -25.45
N PHE A 16 -8.19 -20.59 -25.55
CA PHE A 16 -8.98 -21.36 -24.60
C PHE A 16 -8.51 -22.82 -24.52
N CYS A 17 -8.31 -23.48 -25.66
CA CYS A 17 -7.93 -24.89 -25.68
C CYS A 17 -6.46 -25.14 -25.31
N THR A 18 -5.56 -24.23 -25.68
CA THR A 18 -4.11 -24.46 -25.54
C THR A 18 -3.53 -23.93 -24.22
N VAL A 19 -4.11 -22.86 -23.67
CA VAL A 19 -3.63 -22.21 -22.46
C VAL A 19 -4.61 -22.42 -21.31
N GLU A 20 -5.84 -21.90 -21.43
CA GLU A 20 -6.80 -21.87 -20.31
C GLU A 20 -7.16 -23.28 -19.82
N LEU A 21 -7.54 -24.18 -20.73
CA LEU A 21 -7.90 -25.56 -20.34
C LEU A 21 -6.71 -26.35 -19.77
N ARG A 22 -5.49 -26.06 -20.22
CA ARG A 22 -4.27 -26.71 -19.67
C ARG A 22 -3.91 -26.17 -18.29
N LEU A 23 -4.29 -24.94 -17.97
CA LEU A 23 -4.02 -24.30 -16.68
C LEU A 23 -4.93 -24.83 -15.57
N ILE A 24 -6.16 -25.25 -15.90
CA ILE A 24 -7.13 -25.81 -14.93
C ILE A 24 -6.51 -26.89 -14.02
N PRO A 25 -5.90 -27.98 -14.53
CA PRO A 25 -5.31 -29.00 -13.66
C PRO A 25 -4.11 -28.49 -12.86
N VAL A 26 -3.35 -27.51 -13.37
CA VAL A 26 -2.22 -26.91 -12.65
C VAL A 26 -2.71 -26.14 -11.43
N LEU A 27 -3.74 -25.30 -11.59
CA LEU A 27 -4.36 -24.57 -10.48
C LEU A 27 -4.99 -25.54 -9.47
N ALA A 28 -5.67 -26.58 -9.94
CA ALA A 28 -6.24 -27.61 -9.07
C ALA A 28 -5.16 -28.32 -8.22
N VAL A 29 -3.97 -28.56 -8.76
CA VAL A 29 -2.84 -29.12 -7.99
C VAL A 29 -2.28 -28.10 -7.00
N MET A 30 -2.11 -26.84 -7.42
CA MET A 30 -1.62 -25.76 -6.56
C MET A 30 -2.55 -25.49 -5.36
N GLU A 31 -3.87 -25.52 -5.57
CA GLU A 31 -4.87 -25.31 -4.51
C GLU A 31 -4.94 -26.49 -3.53
N ASN A 32 -4.75 -27.72 -4.01
CA ASN A 32 -4.71 -28.90 -3.15
C ASN A 32 -3.41 -28.97 -2.33
N TYR A 33 -2.35 -28.30 -2.77
CA TYR A 33 -1.10 -28.21 -2.04
C TYR A 33 -1.21 -27.16 -0.91
N ARG A 34 -0.77 -27.53 0.29
CA ARG A 34 -0.81 -26.63 1.44
C ARG A 34 0.55 -25.98 1.67
N ILE A 35 0.54 -24.67 1.89
CA ILE A 35 1.71 -23.92 2.31
C ILE A 35 1.72 -23.91 3.84
N HIS A 36 2.79 -24.43 4.43
CA HIS A 36 2.96 -24.41 5.88
C HIS A 36 3.37 -23.00 6.34
N VAL A 37 2.73 -22.50 7.38
CA VAL A 37 3.00 -21.18 7.94
C VAL A 37 3.13 -21.32 9.45
N ASN A 38 4.17 -20.72 10.04
CA ASN A 38 4.35 -20.74 11.48
C ASN A 38 3.39 -19.74 12.13
N LYS A 39 2.34 -20.27 12.77
CA LYS A 39 1.33 -19.46 13.46
C LYS A 39 1.90 -18.71 14.66
N GLU A 40 2.77 -19.34 15.45
CA GLU A 40 3.35 -18.71 16.64
C GLU A 40 4.23 -17.52 16.27
N ASP A 41 5.06 -17.66 15.23
CA ASP A 41 5.90 -16.57 14.74
C ASP A 41 5.07 -15.40 14.21
N LEU A 42 3.99 -15.68 13.48
CA LEU A 42 3.08 -14.64 12.98
C LEU A 42 2.38 -13.90 14.11
N VAL A 43 1.93 -14.60 15.16
CA VAL A 43 1.31 -13.96 16.32
C VAL A 43 2.32 -13.08 17.05
N ARG A 44 3.53 -13.60 17.32
CA ARG A 44 4.61 -12.81 17.95
C ARG A 44 4.95 -11.56 17.15
N THR A 45 5.06 -11.69 15.83
CA THR A 45 5.34 -10.55 14.93
C THR A 45 4.18 -9.56 14.92
N SER A 46 2.93 -10.04 14.89
CA SER A 46 1.75 -9.16 14.94
C SER A 46 1.68 -8.37 16.24
N GLU A 47 2.00 -8.98 17.38
CA GLU A 47 2.02 -8.30 18.68
C GLU A 47 3.13 -7.24 18.72
N LEU A 48 4.33 -7.58 18.26
CA LEU A 48 5.46 -6.65 18.16
C LEU A 48 5.11 -5.42 17.30
N LEU A 49 4.53 -5.66 16.12
CA LEU A 49 4.09 -4.59 15.22
C LEU A 49 2.96 -3.76 15.84
N GLY A 50 2.02 -4.38 16.54
CA GLY A 50 0.94 -3.68 17.23
C GLY A 50 1.44 -2.76 18.35
N VAL A 51 2.43 -3.21 19.13
CA VAL A 51 3.08 -2.36 20.15
C VAL A 51 3.80 -1.20 19.49
N ARG A 52 4.57 -1.45 18.43
CA ARG A 52 5.31 -0.39 17.72
C ARG A 52 4.37 0.61 17.05
N GLN A 53 3.26 0.14 16.49
CA GLN A 53 2.23 0.99 15.88
C GLN A 53 1.64 1.97 16.91
N LYS A 54 1.28 1.48 18.11
CA LYS A 54 0.74 2.34 19.18
C LYS A 54 1.76 3.38 19.67
N GLN A 55 3.04 3.00 19.77
CA GLN A 55 4.10 3.95 20.12
C GLN A 55 4.21 5.07 19.08
N LEU A 56 4.28 4.71 17.80
CA LEU A 56 4.37 5.67 16.70
C LEU A 56 3.13 6.56 16.61
N GLU A 57 1.94 6.02 16.91
CA GLU A 57 0.70 6.80 16.98
C GLU A 57 0.77 7.85 18.09
N GLN A 58 1.22 7.48 19.29
CA GLN A 58 1.39 8.42 20.40
C GLN A 58 2.45 9.48 20.10
N GLU A 59 3.59 9.09 19.51
CA GLU A 59 4.63 10.02 19.06
C GLU A 59 4.06 11.01 18.02
N ALA A 60 3.28 10.52 17.06
CA ALA A 60 2.66 11.37 16.04
C ALA A 60 1.64 12.36 16.65
N HIS A 61 0.78 11.91 17.57
CA HIS A 61 -0.16 12.80 18.28
C HIS A 61 0.57 13.84 19.13
N HIS A 62 1.66 13.45 19.79
CA HIS A 62 2.47 14.36 20.60
C HIS A 62 3.11 15.46 19.75
N VAL A 63 3.74 15.09 18.62
CA VAL A 63 4.38 16.05 17.72
C VAL A 63 3.36 16.94 17.01
N ALA A 64 2.20 16.40 16.66
CA ALA A 64 1.12 17.18 16.04
C ALA A 64 0.39 18.10 17.03
N GLY A 65 0.49 17.83 18.34
CA GLY A 65 -0.21 18.56 19.39
C GLY A 65 -1.73 18.32 19.44
N GLU A 66 -2.23 17.34 18.70
CA GLU A 66 -3.63 16.94 18.70
C GLU A 66 -3.81 15.45 18.41
N GLN A 67 -4.95 14.91 18.83
CA GLN A 67 -5.35 13.55 18.46
C GLN A 67 -6.06 13.54 17.11
N PHE A 68 -5.64 12.62 16.24
CA PHE A 68 -6.24 12.43 14.93
C PHE A 68 -6.15 10.98 14.50
N LEU A 69 -6.97 10.59 13.54
CA LEU A 69 -6.99 9.26 12.98
C LEU A 69 -5.87 9.11 11.92
N LEU A 70 -4.81 8.39 12.25
CA LEU A 70 -3.67 8.16 11.35
C LEU A 70 -4.06 7.43 10.06
N THR A 71 -5.10 6.59 10.10
CA THR A 71 -5.60 5.88 8.90
C THR A 71 -6.38 6.78 7.95
N SER A 72 -6.75 8.00 8.38
CA SER A 72 -7.46 8.97 7.55
C SER A 72 -6.46 9.89 6.84
N SER A 73 -6.33 9.70 5.53
CA SER A 73 -5.50 10.55 4.67
C SER A 73 -5.94 12.02 4.70
N ASN A 74 -7.22 12.31 4.90
CA ASN A 74 -7.73 13.68 4.98
C ASN A 74 -7.29 14.40 6.26
N GLN A 75 -7.38 13.74 7.41
CA GLN A 75 -6.93 14.33 8.68
C GLN A 75 -5.41 14.50 8.70
N LEU A 76 -4.67 13.49 8.22
CA LEU A 76 -3.22 13.58 8.09
C LEU A 76 -2.79 14.74 7.16
N ARG A 77 -3.51 14.95 6.06
CA ARG A 77 -3.26 16.07 5.14
C ARG A 77 -3.41 17.42 5.83
N GLN A 78 -4.48 17.61 6.59
CA GLN A 78 -4.73 18.85 7.34
C GLN A 78 -3.59 19.13 8.33
N ILE A 79 -3.12 18.11 9.03
CA ILE A 79 -2.02 18.26 9.99
C ILE A 79 -0.71 18.59 9.30
N LEU A 80 -0.32 17.83 8.26
CA LEU A 80 0.95 18.02 7.58
C LEU A 80 1.04 19.36 6.83
N PHE A 81 -0.05 19.79 6.20
CA PHE A 81 -0.02 20.95 5.30
C PHE A 81 -0.68 22.20 5.87
N ASP A 82 -1.75 22.09 6.65
CA ASP A 82 -2.42 23.29 7.18
C ASP A 82 -1.76 23.73 8.50
N LYS A 83 -1.48 22.77 9.40
CA LYS A 83 -0.87 23.06 10.71
C LYS A 83 0.65 23.12 10.66
N LEU A 84 1.30 22.03 10.26
CA LEU A 84 2.76 21.93 10.20
C LEU A 84 3.35 22.68 9.00
N ARG A 85 2.51 23.07 8.03
CA ARG A 85 2.88 23.88 6.86
C ARG A 85 4.13 23.38 6.13
N LEU A 86 4.30 22.05 6.05
CA LEU A 86 5.48 21.42 5.45
C LEU A 86 5.66 21.79 3.97
N HIS A 87 4.57 22.15 3.29
CA HIS A 87 4.61 22.63 1.90
C HIS A 87 5.37 23.96 1.72
N LEU A 88 5.49 24.78 2.77
CA LEU A 88 6.26 26.03 2.75
C LEU A 88 7.76 25.80 2.99
N LEU A 89 8.12 24.74 3.71
CA LEU A 89 9.51 24.38 4.01
C LEU A 89 10.20 23.67 2.83
N CYS A 90 9.43 23.20 1.83
CA CYS A 90 9.96 22.51 0.66
C CYS A 90 10.47 23.51 -0.38
N VAL A 91 11.71 23.96 -0.24
CA VAL A 91 12.31 25.09 -0.98
C VAL A 91 12.50 24.85 -2.51
N LYS A 92 12.42 23.62 -3.03
CA LYS A 92 12.88 23.34 -4.42
C LYS A 92 11.92 22.63 -5.38
N LYS A 93 10.74 22.16 -4.98
CA LYS A 93 9.78 21.52 -5.92
C LYS A 93 8.33 21.78 -5.48
N LYS A 94 7.46 22.16 -6.44
CA LYS A 94 6.01 22.15 -6.22
C LYS A 94 5.60 20.71 -5.89
N LEU A 95 5.06 20.51 -4.71
CA LEU A 95 4.54 19.20 -4.29
C LEU A 95 3.38 18.77 -5.23
N PRO A 96 3.35 17.51 -5.67
CA PRO A 96 2.30 17.02 -6.55
C PRO A 96 0.94 17.07 -5.84
N ARG A 97 -0.07 17.52 -6.59
CA ARG A 97 -1.45 17.67 -6.14
C ARG A 97 -2.31 16.56 -6.70
N THR A 98 -3.38 16.22 -5.98
CA THR A 98 -4.39 15.27 -6.47
C THR A 98 -5.18 15.92 -7.62
N ASP A 99 -5.36 15.20 -8.72
CA ASP A 99 -5.97 15.72 -9.95
C ASP A 99 -7.41 16.24 -9.75
N LEU A 100 -8.19 15.55 -8.91
CA LEU A 100 -9.61 15.85 -8.69
C LEU A 100 -9.88 17.06 -7.78
N GLN A 101 -9.04 17.28 -6.76
CA GLN A 101 -9.30 18.28 -5.71
C GLN A 101 -8.19 19.33 -5.58
N GLN A 102 -7.12 19.24 -6.38
CA GLN A 102 -5.96 20.15 -6.31
C GLN A 102 -5.33 20.29 -4.91
N GLN A 103 -5.55 19.28 -4.06
CA GLN A 103 -5.02 19.23 -2.70
C GLN A 103 -3.67 18.49 -2.66
N GLN A 104 -2.84 18.81 -1.66
CA GLN A 104 -1.53 18.17 -1.42
C GLN A 104 -1.69 16.68 -1.09
N SER A 105 -1.02 15.77 -1.80
CA SER A 105 -1.15 14.32 -1.57
C SER A 105 -0.44 13.85 -0.29
N THR A 106 -0.91 12.76 0.34
CA THR A 106 -0.24 12.07 1.46
C THR A 106 0.50 10.80 1.01
N SER A 107 0.77 10.65 -0.29
CA SER A 107 1.56 9.53 -0.82
C SER A 107 3.00 9.55 -0.31
N GLU A 108 3.62 8.38 -0.25
CA GLU A 108 5.01 8.20 0.19
C GLU A 108 5.98 9.19 -0.47
N ALA A 109 5.83 9.41 -1.78
CA ALA A 109 6.64 10.35 -2.53
C ALA A 109 6.56 11.80 -1.99
N VAL A 110 5.39 12.25 -1.55
CA VAL A 110 5.23 13.61 -1.00
C VAL A 110 5.84 13.73 0.39
N VAL A 111 5.61 12.73 1.24
CA VAL A 111 6.15 12.71 2.62
C VAL A 111 7.68 12.54 2.62
N SER A 112 8.23 11.80 1.66
CA SER A 112 9.68 11.63 1.52
C SER A 112 10.37 12.92 1.10
N LEU A 113 9.72 13.73 0.25
CA LEU A 113 10.27 15.02 -0.20
C LEU A 113 10.28 16.09 0.90
N SER A 114 9.41 16.00 1.91
CA SER A 114 9.37 16.93 3.04
C SER A 114 10.40 16.61 4.13
N SER A 115 11.01 15.42 4.10
CA SER A 115 11.96 14.96 5.11
C SER A 115 13.27 14.44 4.49
N PRO A 116 14.25 15.32 4.20
CA PRO A 116 15.47 14.94 3.46
C PRO A 116 16.39 13.92 4.15
N GLY A 117 16.11 13.51 5.39
CA GLY A 117 16.90 12.51 6.14
C GLY A 117 16.22 11.16 6.41
N TRP A 118 14.94 10.98 6.06
CA TRP A 118 14.17 9.80 6.49
C TRP A 118 14.32 8.58 5.56
N VAL A 119 14.76 8.78 4.32
CA VAL A 119 14.90 7.72 3.31
C VAL A 119 16.02 6.71 3.66
N GLY A 120 16.95 7.06 4.56
CA GLY A 120 18.04 6.18 4.99
C GLY A 120 17.72 5.22 6.13
N ALA A 121 16.60 5.39 6.83
CA ALA A 121 16.25 4.53 7.97
C ALA A 121 15.59 3.20 7.52
N SER A 122 14.80 3.24 6.44
CA SER A 122 14.04 2.08 5.94
C SER A 122 14.92 0.97 5.35
N THR A 123 16.18 1.25 5.00
CA THR A 123 17.10 0.24 4.44
C THR A 123 17.86 -0.56 5.50
N SER A 124 17.76 -0.19 6.78
CA SER A 124 18.41 -0.90 7.90
C SER A 124 17.59 -2.09 8.42
N PHE A 125 16.35 -2.26 7.97
CA PHE A 125 15.46 -3.37 8.36
C PHE A 125 15.62 -4.64 7.52
N LEU A 126 16.47 -4.61 6.47
CA LEU A 126 16.75 -5.74 5.57
C LEU A 126 18.23 -6.17 5.60
N LYS A 127 18.95 -5.91 6.68
CA LYS A 127 20.34 -6.37 6.85
C LYS A 127 20.53 -7.13 8.15
#